data_AF-A0A349HQG5-F1
#
_entry.id   AF-A0A349HQG5-F1
#
_cell.length_a   1.000
_cell.length_b   1.000
_cell.length_c   1.000
_cell.angle_alpha   90.00
_cell.angle_beta   90.00
_cell.angle_gamma   90.00
#
_symmetry.space_group_name_H-M   'P 1'
#
loop_
_entity.id
_entity.type
_entity.pdbx_description
1 polymer ?
#
loop_
_entity_poly.entity_id
_entity_poly.type
_entity_poly.pdbx_seq_one_letter_code
_entity_poly.pdbx_strand_id
1 'polypeptide(L)'
;LSSAYMAQFAKKIFTFDVKDYGEKYKVWSDFKVEEKIRYFTVSGRDEIAEILKDIKFDFCFIDGLHKYDEVKADFEMVKKCGKVLFHDSAKRKAYGVRKFVDEIGAAITGNIAYWNI
;
A
#
# COMPACT_ATOMS: atom_id res chain seq x y z
N LEU A 1 -4.08 5.47 -8.03
CA LEU A 1 -5.53 5.28 -8.30
C LEU A 1 -6.25 4.57 -7.15
N SER A 2 -5.66 3.50 -6.60
CA SER A 2 -6.16 2.80 -5.40
C SER A 2 -6.50 3.72 -4.23
N SER A 3 -5.70 4.77 -4.01
CA SER A 3 -5.97 5.81 -3.00
C SER A 3 -7.35 6.47 -3.13
N ALA A 4 -7.86 6.67 -4.36
CA ALA A 4 -9.17 7.25 -4.60
C ALA A 4 -10.30 6.32 -4.11
N TYR A 5 -10.17 5.03 -4.42
CA TYR A 5 -11.12 4.00 -3.99
C TYR A 5 -11.11 3.84 -2.47
N MET A 6 -9.91 3.75 -1.87
CA MET A 6 -9.76 3.63 -0.42
C MET A 6 -10.30 4.85 0.33
N ALA A 7 -10.18 6.05 -0.23
CA ALA A 7 -10.70 7.28 0.37
C ALA A 7 -12.24 7.37 0.42
N GLN A 8 -12.96 6.47 -0.27
CA GLN A 8 -14.41 6.33 -0.12
C GLN A 8 -14.77 5.78 1.28
N PHE A 9 -13.90 4.97 1.87
CA PHE A 9 -14.14 4.27 3.15
C PHE A 9 -13.28 4.84 4.29
N ALA A 10 -12.06 5.25 4.01
CA ALA A 10 -11.13 5.79 5.00
C ALA A 10 -11.43 7.26 5.34
N LYS A 11 -11.19 7.64 6.59
CA LYS A 11 -11.24 9.04 7.03
C LYS A 11 -10.08 9.87 6.47
N LYS A 12 -8.91 9.24 6.35
CA LYS A 12 -7.67 9.85 5.86
C LYS A 12 -6.81 8.78 5.21
N ILE A 13 -6.15 9.13 4.12
CA ILE A 13 -5.21 8.28 3.39
C ILE A 13 -3.86 8.98 3.34
N PHE A 14 -2.80 8.24 3.65
CA PHE A 14 -1.42 8.63 3.35
C PHE A 14 -0.94 7.70 2.24
N THR A 15 -0.45 8.25 1.14
CA THR A 15 -0.01 7.47 -0.03
C THR A 15 1.33 7.99 -0.51
N PHE A 16 2.20 7.06 -0.91
CA PHE A 16 3.61 7.32 -1.20
C PHE A 16 3.93 6.75 -2.57
N ASP A 17 4.55 7.56 -3.43
CA ASP A 17 4.99 7.15 -4.75
C ASP A 17 6.35 7.77 -5.06
N VAL A 18 7.18 7.07 -5.84
CA VAL A 18 8.48 7.61 -6.28
C VAL A 18 8.38 8.66 -7.38
N LYS A 19 7.19 8.80 -7.98
CA LYS A 19 6.95 9.70 -9.10
C LYS A 19 5.54 10.27 -9.06
N ASP A 20 5.47 11.59 -9.22
CA ASP A 20 4.21 12.32 -9.32
C ASP A 20 3.61 12.24 -10.74
N TYR A 21 2.67 11.30 -10.91
CA TYR A 21 1.79 11.26 -12.08
C TYR A 21 0.55 12.12 -11.85
N GLY A 22 0.27 13.07 -12.74
CA GLY A 22 -0.78 14.08 -12.56
C GLY A 22 -2.21 13.54 -12.71
N GLU A 23 -2.39 12.42 -13.41
CA GLU A 23 -3.68 11.80 -13.72
C GLU A 23 -4.48 11.45 -12.46
N LYS A 24 -3.79 11.14 -11.34
CA LYS A 24 -4.44 10.82 -10.07
C LYS A 24 -5.24 12.00 -9.51
N TYR A 25 -4.81 13.24 -9.73
CA TYR A 25 -5.48 14.43 -9.18
C TYR A 25 -6.86 14.61 -9.80
N LYS A 26 -6.99 14.38 -11.12
CA LYS A 26 -8.30 14.39 -11.78
C LYS A 26 -9.22 13.34 -11.19
N VAL A 27 -8.73 12.11 -10.99
CA VAL A 27 -9.55 11.04 -10.40
C VAL A 27 -9.96 11.41 -8.97
N TRP A 28 -9.05 11.92 -8.14
CA TRP A 28 -9.42 12.34 -6.78
C TRP A 28 -10.50 13.43 -6.79
N SER A 29 -10.46 14.33 -7.77
CA SER A 29 -11.45 15.40 -7.93
C SER A 29 -12.80 14.97 -8.44
N ASP A 30 -12.82 14.10 -9.44
CA ASP A 30 -14.07 13.54 -9.95
C ASP A 30 -14.83 12.76 -8.84
N PHE A 31 -14.09 12.17 -7.90
CA PHE A 31 -14.65 11.47 -6.73
C PHE A 31 -14.77 12.33 -5.45
N LYS A 32 -14.33 13.60 -5.47
CA LYS A 32 -14.36 14.53 -4.33
C LYS A 32 -13.71 13.95 -3.06
N VAL A 33 -12.51 13.41 -3.20
CA VAL A 33 -11.77 12.76 -2.09
C VAL A 33 -10.40 13.38 -1.81
N GLU A 34 -10.01 14.43 -2.52
CA GLU A 34 -8.68 15.06 -2.40
C GLU A 34 -8.36 15.47 -0.95
N GLU A 35 -9.35 16.02 -0.26
CA GLU A 35 -9.24 16.49 1.13
C GLU A 35 -8.86 15.38 2.13
N LYS A 36 -9.21 14.13 1.81
CA LYS A 36 -8.89 12.95 2.63
C LYS A 36 -7.50 12.40 2.34
N ILE A 37 -6.90 12.76 1.20
CA ILE A 37 -5.65 12.17 0.72
C ILE A 37 -4.48 13.09 1.08
N ARG A 38 -3.41 12.50 1.61
CA ARG A 38 -2.10 13.12 1.79
C ARG A 38 -1.12 12.34 0.93
N TYR A 39 -0.63 12.98 -0.11
CA TYR A 39 0.25 12.38 -1.09
C TYR A 39 1.67 12.85 -0.87
N PHE A 40 2.62 11.92 -0.94
CA PHE A 40 4.04 12.17 -0.77
C PHE A 40 4.77 11.60 -1.99
N THR A 41 5.51 12.45 -2.69
CA THR A 41 6.54 11.97 -3.62
C THR A 41 7.80 11.71 -2.80
N VAL A 42 8.27 10.48 -2.78
CA VAL A 42 9.40 10.04 -1.94
C VAL A 42 10.53 9.48 -2.79
N SER A 43 11.74 9.58 -2.29
CA SER A 43 12.94 9.00 -2.91
C SER A 43 13.09 7.49 -2.66
N GLY A 44 12.48 6.98 -1.60
CA GLY A 44 12.54 5.57 -1.23
C GLY A 44 11.97 5.28 0.16
N ARG A 45 12.19 4.04 0.61
CA ARG A 45 11.62 3.49 1.85
C ARG A 45 12.01 4.27 3.11
N ASP A 46 13.24 4.77 3.19
CA ASP A 46 13.73 5.48 4.39
C ASP A 46 12.91 6.75 4.67
N GLU A 47 12.57 7.49 3.62
CA GLU A 47 11.73 8.69 3.72
C GLU A 47 10.29 8.34 4.15
N ILE A 48 9.74 7.24 3.62
CA ILE A 48 8.45 6.72 4.07
C ILE A 48 8.51 6.36 5.56
N ALA A 49 9.56 5.67 6.00
CA ALA A 49 9.73 5.24 7.39
C ALA A 49 9.79 6.44 8.34
N GLU A 50 10.50 7.51 7.99
CA GLU A 50 10.54 8.75 8.77
C GLU A 50 9.14 9.37 8.89
N ILE A 51 8.39 9.49 7.79
CA ILE A 51 7.03 10.04 7.80
C ILE A 51 6.09 9.17 8.65
N LEU A 52 6.23 7.84 8.60
CA LEU A 52 5.41 6.89 9.35
C LEU A 52 5.69 6.87 10.86
N LYS A 53 6.75 7.52 11.36
CA LYS A 53 7.00 7.65 12.81
C LYS A 53 5.91 8.46 13.50
N ASP A 54 5.41 9.49 12.82
CA ASP A 54 4.43 10.44 13.36
C ASP A 54 2.97 10.10 12.99
N ILE A 55 2.76 8.97 12.32
CA ILE A 55 1.44 8.56 11.82
C ILE A 55 0.99 7.28 12.54
N LYS A 56 -0.21 7.35 13.13
CA LYS A 56 -0.98 6.18 13.54
C LYS A 56 -1.96 5.81 12.42
N PHE A 57 -1.95 4.54 12.03
CA PHE A 57 -2.84 3.98 11.01
C PHE A 57 -3.25 2.56 11.41
N ASP A 58 -4.40 2.13 10.92
CA ASP A 58 -5.08 0.87 11.27
C ASP A 58 -5.19 -0.10 10.09
N PHE A 59 -4.70 0.31 8.92
CA PHE A 59 -4.73 -0.44 7.68
C PHE A 59 -3.63 0.05 6.73
N CYS A 60 -3.01 -0.88 6.00
CA CYS A 60 -2.07 -0.56 4.92
C CYS A 60 -2.39 -1.36 3.65
N PHE A 61 -2.23 -0.73 2.49
CA PHE A 61 -2.28 -1.40 1.19
C PHE A 61 -0.91 -1.28 0.50
N ILE A 62 -0.29 -2.43 0.23
CA ILE A 62 1.02 -2.53 -0.44
C ILE A 62 0.80 -2.85 -1.92
N ASP A 63 1.17 -1.89 -2.76
CA ASP A 63 1.13 -1.96 -4.24
C ASP A 63 2.41 -1.31 -4.81
N GLY A 64 3.55 -1.69 -4.22
CA GLY A 64 4.87 -1.19 -4.57
C GLY A 64 5.62 -2.13 -5.50
N LEU A 65 6.93 -2.27 -5.28
CA LEU A 65 7.78 -3.12 -6.11
C LEU A 65 7.53 -4.61 -5.79
N HIS A 66 7.03 -5.38 -6.76
CA HIS A 66 6.63 -6.79 -6.59
C HIS A 66 7.77 -7.82 -6.40
N LYS A 67 8.95 -7.40 -5.92
CA LYS A 67 10.05 -8.30 -5.56
C LYS A 67 9.90 -8.79 -4.13
N TYR A 68 10.39 -9.99 -3.85
CA TYR A 68 10.20 -10.64 -2.55
C TYR A 68 10.76 -9.80 -1.39
N ASP A 69 12.02 -9.37 -1.49
CA ASP A 69 12.67 -8.59 -0.43
C ASP A 69 12.03 -7.21 -0.24
N GLU A 70 11.51 -6.62 -1.32
CA GLU A 70 10.87 -5.32 -1.31
C GLU A 70 9.52 -5.36 -0.60
N VAL A 71 8.66 -6.31 -0.97
CA VAL A 71 7.35 -6.50 -0.31
C VAL A 71 7.54 -6.90 1.16
N LYS A 72 8.54 -7.72 1.47
CA LYS A 72 8.87 -8.09 2.85
C LYS A 72 9.28 -6.87 3.66
N ALA A 73 10.16 -6.03 3.13
CA ALA A 73 10.60 -4.82 3.82
C ALA A 73 9.46 -3.79 3.99
N ASP A 74 8.59 -3.64 2.99
CA ASP A 74 7.41 -2.79 3.08
C ASP A 74 6.44 -3.31 4.16
N PHE A 75 6.23 -4.63 4.22
CA PHE A 75 5.41 -5.25 5.27
C PHE A 75 5.99 -5.03 6.66
N GLU A 76 7.29 -5.26 6.87
CA GLU A 76 7.93 -5.08 8.18
C GLU A 76 7.78 -3.65 8.70
N MET A 77 7.82 -2.66 7.80
CA MET A 77 7.62 -1.25 8.14
C MET A 77 6.18 -0.95 8.59
N VAL A 78 5.16 -1.65 8.04
CA VAL A 78 3.75 -1.28 8.23
C VAL A 78 2.94 -2.26 9.09
N LYS A 79 3.44 -3.48 9.34
CA LYS A 79 2.70 -4.56 10.02
C LYS A 79 2.18 -4.19 11.41
N LYS A 80 2.77 -3.18 12.05
CA LYS A 80 2.32 -2.64 13.35
C LYS A 80 0.86 -2.15 13.35
N CYS A 81 0.27 -1.86 12.18
CA CYS A 81 -1.15 -1.51 12.07
C CYS A 81 -2.11 -2.71 12.22
N GLY A 82 -1.59 -3.94 12.13
CA GLY A 82 -2.36 -5.17 12.30
C GLY A 82 -3.24 -5.58 11.13
N LYS A 83 -3.35 -4.78 10.05
CA LYS A 83 -4.14 -5.13 8.85
C LYS A 83 -3.43 -4.68 7.59
N VAL A 84 -3.00 -5.62 6.75
CA VAL A 84 -2.24 -5.33 5.54
C VAL A 84 -2.86 -6.05 4.34
N LEU A 85 -3.10 -5.31 3.27
CA LEU A 85 -3.59 -5.82 2.00
C LEU A 85 -2.45 -5.75 0.96
N PHE A 86 -2.30 -6.78 0.14
CA PHE A 86 -1.24 -6.88 -0.86
C PHE A 86 -1.84 -7.01 -2.26
N HIS A 87 -1.32 -6.21 -3.19
CA HIS A 87 -1.63 -6.31 -4.60
C HIS A 87 -0.78 -7.38 -5.31
N ASP A 88 -1.28 -7.91 -6.45
CA ASP A 88 -0.55 -8.82 -7.33
C ASP A 88 -0.06 -10.14 -6.68
N SER A 89 -0.92 -10.74 -5.85
CA SER A 89 -0.66 -12.03 -5.18
C SER A 89 -0.94 -13.28 -6.03
N ALA A 90 -1.33 -13.13 -7.30
CA ALA A 90 -1.44 -14.27 -8.20
C ALA A 90 -0.08 -14.98 -8.40
N LYS A 91 -0.10 -16.29 -8.68
CA LYS A 91 1.13 -17.06 -8.98
C LYS A 91 1.74 -16.58 -10.30
N ARG A 92 2.75 -15.71 -10.21
CA ARG A 92 3.56 -15.22 -11.34
C ARG A 92 5.03 -15.53 -11.09
N LYS A 93 5.71 -16.16 -12.04
CA LYS A 93 7.12 -16.57 -11.90
C LYS A 93 8.06 -15.40 -11.56
N ALA A 94 7.77 -14.21 -12.05
CA ALA A 94 8.62 -13.03 -11.89
C ALA A 94 8.41 -12.28 -10.57
N TYR A 95 7.35 -12.57 -9.81
CA TYR A 95 6.94 -11.76 -8.66
C TYR A 95 7.18 -12.50 -7.34
N GLY A 96 7.68 -11.76 -6.35
CA GLY A 96 7.91 -12.26 -5.00
C GLY A 96 6.73 -12.11 -4.05
N VAL A 97 5.68 -11.36 -4.44
CA VAL A 97 4.51 -11.12 -3.59
C VAL A 97 3.89 -12.43 -3.13
N ARG A 98 3.58 -13.33 -4.07
CA ARG A 98 2.94 -14.62 -3.77
C ARG A 98 3.74 -15.43 -2.76
N LYS A 99 5.06 -15.55 -2.98
CA LYS A 99 5.96 -16.26 -2.06
C LYS A 99 5.89 -15.66 -0.65
N PHE A 100 5.92 -14.34 -0.54
CA PHE A 100 5.90 -13.66 0.75
C PHE A 100 4.55 -13.80 1.47
N VAL A 101 3.43 -13.63 0.77
CA VAL A 101 2.09 -13.73 1.40
C VAL A 101 1.76 -15.16 1.83
N ASP A 102 2.27 -16.18 1.11
CA ASP A 102 2.20 -17.59 1.54
C ASP A 102 3.05 -17.80 2.82
N GLU A 103 4.25 -17.20 2.93
CA GLU A 103 5.15 -17.30 4.11
C GLU A 103 4.50 -16.76 5.39
N ILE A 104 3.83 -15.61 5.31
CA ILE A 104 3.18 -14.98 6.47
C ILE A 104 1.76 -15.49 6.75
N GLY A 105 1.28 -16.47 5.97
CA GLY A 105 -0.05 -17.06 6.14
C GLY A 105 -1.22 -16.12 5.84
N ALA A 106 -1.05 -15.17 4.91
CA ALA A 106 -2.12 -14.26 4.52
C ALA A 106 -3.23 -15.00 3.74
N ALA A 107 -4.48 -14.60 3.95
CA ALA A 107 -5.61 -15.11 3.18
C ALA A 107 -5.59 -14.56 1.76
N ILE A 108 -5.67 -15.43 0.74
CA ILE A 108 -5.56 -15.04 -0.68
C ILE A 108 -6.91 -15.21 -1.36
N THR A 109 -7.40 -14.17 -2.02
CA THR A 109 -8.60 -14.21 -2.86
C THR A 109 -8.30 -13.57 -4.21
N GLY A 110 -8.26 -14.39 -5.27
CA GLY A 110 -7.92 -13.94 -6.61
C GLY A 110 -6.49 -13.38 -6.67
N ASN A 111 -6.37 -12.08 -6.99
CA ASN A 111 -5.09 -11.39 -7.11
C ASN A 111 -4.73 -10.56 -5.85
N ILE A 112 -5.50 -10.66 -4.78
CA ILE A 112 -5.31 -9.88 -3.55
C ILE A 112 -5.04 -10.85 -2.38
N ALA A 113 -4.11 -10.47 -1.51
CA ALA A 113 -3.89 -11.15 -0.24
C ALA A 113 -4.14 -10.20 0.94
N TYR A 114 -4.68 -10.74 2.03
CA TYR A 114 -5.00 -10.01 3.24
C TYR A 114 -4.38 -10.69 4.46
N TRP A 115 -3.59 -9.93 5.21
CA TRP A 115 -2.98 -10.34 6.47
C TRP A 115 -3.58 -9.52 7.62
N ASN A 116 -3.87 -10.19 8.74
CA ASN A 116 -4.36 -9.58 9.95
C ASN A 116 -3.91 -10.33 11.22
N ILE A 117 -3.84 -9.59 12.35
CA ILE A 117 -3.58 -10.10 13.70
C ILE A 117 -4.52 -9.48 14.74
#